data_AF-A0A821ESW4-F1
#
_entry.id   AF-A0A821ESW4-F1
#
_cell.length_a   1.000
_cell.length_b   1.000
_cell.length_c   1.000
_cell.angle_alpha   90.00
_cell.angle_beta   90.00
_cell.angle_gamma   90.00
#
_symmetry.space_group_name_H-M   'P 1'
#
loop_
_entity.id
_entity.type
_entity.pdbx_description
1 polymer ?
#
loop_
_entity_poly.entity_id
_entity_poly.type
_entity_poly.pdbx_seq_one_letter_code
_entity_poly.pdbx_strand_id
1 'polypeptide(L)'
;PNPDLVPALQLKSDIKARATVTDEPTSSILHTALRAYPLSAAGQLPKTDALMLTIRQQRVAPSLDPDGRLPEKLRKTDRGEDLILFESVKLIIFTTK
;
A
#
# COMPACT_ATOMS: atom_id res chain seq x y z
N PRO A 1 5.61 -29.82 13.03
CA PRO A 1 5.22 -28.54 12.37
C PRO A 1 3.88 -28.04 12.93
N ASN A 2 3.82 -26.78 13.38
CA ASN A 2 2.59 -26.21 13.95
C ASN A 2 1.58 -25.98 12.81
N PRO A 3 0.43 -26.70 12.78
CA PRO A 3 -0.54 -26.61 11.69
C PRO A 3 -1.12 -25.20 11.53
N ASP A 4 -1.16 -24.41 12.61
CA ASP A 4 -1.70 -23.05 12.61
C ASP A 4 -0.77 -22.02 11.95
N LEU A 5 0.50 -22.38 11.70
CA LEU A 5 1.43 -21.53 10.95
C LEU A 5 1.17 -21.58 9.44
N VAL A 6 0.56 -22.66 8.94
CA VAL A 6 0.30 -22.83 7.51
C VAL A 6 -0.67 -21.75 6.98
N PRO A 7 -1.83 -21.49 7.64
CA PRO A 7 -2.72 -20.40 7.25
C PRO A 7 -2.06 -19.02 7.31
N ALA A 8 -1.22 -18.75 8.31
CA ALA A 8 -0.54 -17.46 8.46
C ALA A 8 0.47 -17.19 7.32
N LEU A 9 1.20 -18.24 6.90
CA LEU A 9 2.12 -18.16 5.77
C LEU A 9 1.38 -17.97 4.44
N GLN A 10 0.28 -18.70 4.24
CA GLN A 10 -0.59 -18.55 3.07
C GLN A 10 -1.17 -17.14 2.99
N LEU A 11 -1.73 -16.63 4.09
CA LEU A 11 -2.26 -15.27 4.18
C LEU A 11 -1.23 -14.22 3.74
N LYS A 12 0.01 -14.33 4.23
CA LYS A 12 1.09 -13.41 3.86
C LYS A 12 1.46 -13.52 2.38
N SER A 13 1.46 -14.73 1.81
CA SER A 13 1.71 -14.97 0.39
C SER A 13 0.62 -14.34 -0.49
N ASP A 14 -0.64 -14.57 -0.14
CA ASP A 14 -1.80 -14.09 -0.90
C ASP A 14 -1.89 -12.55 -0.88
N ILE A 15 -1.66 -11.95 0.29
CA ILE A 15 -1.59 -10.49 0.44
C ILE A 15 -0.48 -9.91 -0.44
N LYS A 16 0.69 -10.54 -0.48
CA LYS A 16 1.80 -10.11 -1.35
C LYS A 16 1.41 -10.19 -2.82
N ALA A 17 0.94 -11.35 -3.27
CA ALA A 17 0.56 -11.56 -4.66
C ALA A 17 -0.50 -10.55 -5.12
N ARG A 18 -1.53 -10.34 -4.29
CA ARG A 18 -2.60 -9.36 -4.58
C ARG A 18 -2.09 -7.93 -4.58
N ALA A 19 -1.20 -7.57 -3.65
CA ALA A 19 -0.60 -6.24 -3.60
C ALA A 19 0.32 -5.94 -4.80
N THR A 20 0.90 -6.96 -5.44
CA THR A 20 1.72 -6.80 -6.66
C THR A 20 0.87 -6.70 -7.92
N VAL A 21 -0.23 -7.46 -8.00
CA VAL A 21 -1.04 -7.58 -9.22
C VAL A 21 -2.17 -6.55 -9.29
N THR A 22 -2.67 -6.07 -8.15
CA THR A 22 -3.86 -5.22 -8.08
C THR A 22 -3.56 -3.86 -7.46
N ASP A 23 -4.22 -2.82 -7.97
CA ASP A 23 -4.14 -1.45 -7.44
C ASP A 23 -5.25 -1.15 -6.42
N GLU A 24 -5.86 -2.21 -5.86
CA GLU A 24 -6.91 -2.08 -4.84
C GLU A 24 -6.40 -1.30 -3.61
N PRO A 25 -7.23 -0.62 -2.81
CA PRO A 25 -6.76 0.01 -1.58
C PRO A 25 -6.31 -1.04 -0.55
N THR A 26 -5.29 -0.70 0.26
CA THR A 26 -4.73 -1.58 1.32
C THR A 26 -5.82 -2.10 2.26
N SER A 27 -6.81 -1.27 2.60
CA SER A 27 -7.95 -1.64 3.44
C SER A 27 -8.81 -2.74 2.82
N SER A 28 -9.04 -2.71 1.50
CA SER A 28 -9.79 -3.74 0.77
C SER A 28 -9.07 -5.08 0.78
N ILE A 29 -7.75 -5.06 0.51
CA ILE A 29 -6.92 -6.26 0.53
C ILE A 29 -6.94 -6.90 1.92
N LEU A 30 -6.74 -6.09 2.98
CA LEU A 30 -6.75 -6.58 4.36
C LEU A 30 -8.12 -7.11 4.77
N HIS A 31 -9.20 -6.37 4.51
CA HIS A 31 -10.55 -6.79 4.86
C HIS A 31 -10.91 -8.13 4.22
N THR A 32 -10.59 -8.30 2.93
CA THR A 32 -10.87 -9.55 2.20
C THR A 32 -10.02 -10.71 2.74
N ALA A 33 -8.73 -10.47 2.98
CA ALA A 33 -7.81 -11.48 3.46
C ALA A 33 -8.14 -11.94 4.90
N LEU A 34 -8.50 -11.01 5.78
CA LEU A 34 -8.89 -11.32 7.17
C LEU A 34 -10.24 -12.02 7.25
N ARG A 35 -11.19 -11.69 6.38
CA ARG A 35 -12.50 -12.35 6.32
C ARG A 35 -12.39 -13.84 5.95
N ALA A 36 -11.42 -14.19 5.12
CA ALA A 36 -11.17 -15.57 4.69
C ALA A 36 -10.28 -16.36 5.67
N TYR A 37 -9.73 -15.71 6.70
CA TYR A 37 -8.78 -16.34 7.61
C TYR A 37 -9.48 -17.31 8.59
N PRO A 38 -8.98 -18.54 8.77
CA PRO A 38 -9.64 -19.53 9.60
C PRO A 38 -9.58 -19.17 11.09
N LEU A 39 -10.72 -19.23 11.76
CA LEU A 39 -10.85 -18.95 13.20
C LEU A 39 -9.97 -19.85 14.07
N SER A 40 -9.73 -21.09 13.63
CA SER A 40 -8.88 -22.06 14.32
C SER A 40 -7.42 -21.60 14.44
N ALA A 41 -6.95 -20.76 13.51
CA ALA A 41 -5.57 -20.26 13.48
C ALA A 41 -5.46 -18.79 13.95
N ALA A 42 -6.51 -18.24 14.58
CA ALA A 42 -6.55 -16.84 15.01
C ALA A 42 -5.37 -16.44 15.93
N GLY A 43 -4.88 -17.38 16.73
CA GLY A 43 -3.71 -17.18 17.61
C GLY A 43 -2.39 -16.97 16.88
N GLN A 44 -2.31 -17.30 15.58
CA GLN A 44 -1.14 -17.10 14.73
C GLN A 44 -1.33 -15.93 13.74
N LEU A 45 -2.40 -15.13 13.89
CA LEU A 45 -2.66 -14.02 12.98
C LEU A 45 -1.55 -12.96 13.08
N PRO A 46 -0.88 -12.62 11.96
CA PRO A 46 0.09 -11.54 11.96
C PRO A 46 -0.56 -10.20 12.33
N LYS A 47 0.15 -9.36 13.08
CA LYS A 47 -0.33 -8.01 13.42
C LYS A 47 -0.69 -7.22 12.17
N THR A 48 -1.81 -6.50 12.22
CA THR A 48 -2.32 -5.69 11.10
C THR A 48 -1.27 -4.71 10.55
N ASP A 49 -0.46 -4.09 11.42
CA ASP A 49 0.61 -3.18 11.01
C ASP A 49 1.68 -3.87 10.16
N ALA A 50 2.04 -5.12 10.50
CA ALA A 50 2.99 -5.90 9.73
C ALA A 50 2.44 -6.27 8.34
N LEU A 51 1.13 -6.54 8.25
CA LEU A 51 0.46 -6.79 6.98
C LEU A 51 0.38 -5.52 6.12
N MET A 52 0.05 -4.37 6.71
CA MET A 52 0.08 -3.07 6.02
C MET A 52 1.45 -2.75 5.46
N LEU A 53 2.50 -2.96 6.26
CA LEU A 53 3.89 -2.73 5.83
C LEU A 53 4.28 -3.67 4.69
N THR A 54 3.85 -4.94 4.75
CA THR A 54 4.07 -5.92 3.67
C THR A 54 3.42 -5.44 2.36
N ILE A 55 2.18 -4.96 2.41
CA ILE A 55 1.47 -4.42 1.23
C ILE A 55 2.22 -3.21 0.67
N ARG A 56 2.62 -2.26 1.52
CA ARG A 56 3.36 -1.07 1.10
C ARG A 56 4.68 -1.42 0.42
N GLN A 57 5.41 -2.42 0.90
CA GLN A 57 6.67 -2.87 0.30
C GLN A 57 6.50 -3.54 -1.07
N GLN A 58 5.36 -4.19 -1.32
CA GLN A 58 5.09 -4.82 -2.62
C GLN A 58 4.60 -3.81 -3.66
N ARG A 59 4.00 -2.70 -3.22
CA ARG A 59 3.62 -1.62 -4.13
C ARG A 59 4.86 -0.82 -4.48
N VAL A 60 5.23 -0.83 -5.76
CA VAL A 60 6.25 0.05 -6.29
C VAL A 60 5.77 1.48 -6.07
N ALA A 61 6.58 2.30 -5.40
CA ALA A 61 6.31 3.72 -5.31
C ALA A 61 6.22 4.27 -6.74
N PRO A 62 5.21 5.09 -7.07
CA PRO A 62 5.09 5.68 -8.41
C PRO A 62 6.44 6.24 -8.86
N SER A 63 6.98 5.70 -9.95
CA SER A 63 8.24 6.18 -10.51
C SER A 63 8.04 7.59 -11.04
N LEU A 64 9.06 8.43 -10.95
CA LEU A 64 9.04 9.75 -11.58
C LEU A 64 8.79 9.59 -13.10
N ASP A 65 8.07 10.55 -13.67
CA ASP A 65 7.91 10.69 -15.11
C ASP A 65 9.29 10.92 -15.77
N PRO A 66 9.44 10.73 -17.10
CA PRO A 66 10.70 10.92 -17.82
C PRO A 66 11.37 12.28 -17.59
N ASP A 67 10.56 13.29 -17.26
CA ASP A 67 10.99 14.67 -16.97
C ASP A 67 11.51 14.86 -15.53
N GLY A 68 11.63 13.77 -14.74
CA GLY A 68 12.04 13.80 -13.35
C GLY A 68 10.99 14.36 -12.38
N ARG A 69 9.74 14.51 -12.84
CA ARG A 69 8.61 15.03 -12.05
C ARG A 69 7.75 13.91 -11.48
N LEU A 70 6.96 14.21 -10.46
CA LEU A 70 5.93 13.29 -9.96
C LEU A 70 4.96 12.93 -11.10
N PRO A 71 4.45 11.68 -11.14
CA PRO A 71 3.44 11.27 -12.11
C PRO A 71 2.26 12.21 -12.17
N GLU A 72 1.71 12.42 -13.36
CA GLU A 72 0.59 13.34 -13.58
C GLU A 72 -0.59 13.11 -12.62
N LYS A 73 -0.92 11.85 -12.31
CA LYS A 73 -1.97 11.48 -11.33
C LYS A 73 -1.72 11.98 -9.91
N LEU A 74 -0.47 12.21 -9.55
CA LEU A 74 -0.06 12.76 -8.24
C LEU A 74 0.28 14.24 -8.31
N ARG A 75 0.57 14.76 -9.51
CA ARG A 75 0.83 16.17 -9.73
C ARG A 75 -0.44 16.98 -9.88
N LYS A 76 -1.53 16.40 -10.40
CA LYS A 76 -2.77 17.15 -10.63
C LYS A 76 -3.78 16.99 -9.51
N THR A 77 -4.48 18.08 -9.20
CA THR A 77 -5.68 18.04 -8.36
C THR A 77 -6.86 17.45 -9.14
N ASP A 78 -7.96 17.13 -8.45
CA ASP A 78 -9.21 16.68 -9.08
C ASP A 78 -9.79 17.69 -10.11
N ARG A 79 -9.31 18.94 -10.06
CA ARG A 79 -9.67 20.03 -11.00
C ARG A 79 -8.70 20.16 -12.17
N GLY A 80 -7.64 19.37 -12.22
CA GLY A 80 -6.62 19.38 -13.27
C GLY A 80 -5.50 20.41 -13.08
N GLU A 81 -5.48 21.13 -11.96
CA GLU A 81 -4.44 22.09 -11.62
C GLU A 81 -3.15 21.36 -11.20
N ASP A 82 -1.98 21.83 -11.66
CA ASP A 82 -0.71 21.25 -11.27
C ASP A 82 -0.31 21.72 -9.86
N LEU A 83 -0.02 20.77 -8.98
CA LEU A 83 0.58 20.99 -7.67
C LEU A 83 2.03 21.43 -7.86
N ILE A 84 2.34 22.57 -7.26
CA ILE A 84 3.68 23.15 -7.20
C ILE A 84 4.16 23.00 -5.75
N LEU A 85 5.28 22.28 -5.62
CA LEU A 85 6.01 22.13 -4.38
C LEU A 85 7.14 23.15 -4.35
N PHE A 86 7.14 24.05 -3.37
CA PHE A 86 8.31 24.84 -3.03
C PHE A 86 8.87 24.35 -1.70
N GLU A 87 10.11 23.86 -1.73
CA GLU A 87 10.82 23.38 -0.54
C GLU A 87 11.97 24.32 -0.19
N SER A 88 12.00 24.74 1.07
CA SER A 88 13.09 25.48 1.70
C SER A 88 13.45 24.79 3.02
N VAL A 89 14.63 25.08 3.56
CA VAL A 89 15.20 24.46 4.78
C VAL A 89 14.24 24.48 5.98
N LYS A 90 13.30 25.42 6.02
CA LYS A 90 12.34 25.61 7.11
C LYS A 90 10.87 25.53 6.70
N LEU A 91 10.57 25.39 5.41
CA LEU A 91 9.22 25.56 4.91
C LEU A 91 8.96 24.69 3.68
N ILE A 92 7.83 24.01 3.69
CA ILE A 92 7.29 23.31 2.53
C ILE A 92 5.97 24.01 2.17
N ILE A 93 5.87 24.56 0.97
CA ILE A 93 4.65 25.19 0.45
C ILE A 93 4.07 24.29 -0.65
N PHE A 94 2.78 24.00 -0.52
CA PHE A 94 1.96 23.40 -1.57
C PHE A 94 1.05 24.49 -2.15
N THR A 95 1.17 24.76 -3.44
CA THR A 95 0.28 25.69 -4.17
C THR A 95 -0.17 25.05 -5.48
N THR A 96 -1.26 25.53 -6.06
CA THR A 96 -1.71 25.14 -7.40
C THR A 96 -1.53 26.29 -8.38
N LYS A 97 -1.54 25.99 -9.68
CA LYS A 97 -1.50 26.99 -10.76
C LYS A 97 -2.71 26.83 -11.68
#